data_AF-A0A914BBG5-F1
#
_entry.id   AF-A0A914BBG5-F1
#
_cell.length_a   1.000
_cell.length_b   1.000
_cell.length_c   1.000
_cell.angle_alpha   90.00
_cell.angle_beta   90.00
_cell.angle_gamma   90.00
#
_symmetry.space_group_name_H-M   'P 1'
#
loop_
_entity.id
_entity.type
_entity.pdbx_description
1 polymer ?
#
loop_
_entity_poly.entity_id
_entity_poly.type
_entity_poly.pdbx_seq_one_letter_code
_entity_poly.pdbx_strand_id
1 'polypeptide(L)'
;MEFFYLALKPWVHYIPVAQDLKETRTLIEFAKSNDQVAKDIAKRGRDFIWNHLQMEDISCYWKKLLKEYSKLIKYKVVRNKDLHQVLP
;
A
#
# COMPACT_ATOMS: atom_id res chain seq x y z
N MET A 1 6.76 -4.63 -3.27
CA MET A 1 6.40 -3.46 -2.44
C MET A 1 5.42 -2.64 -3.25
N GLU A 2 4.23 -2.38 -2.73
CA GLU A 2 3.24 -1.50 -3.39
C GLU A 2 3.30 -0.11 -2.76
N PHE A 3 2.73 0.90 -3.44
CA PHE A 3 2.87 2.31 -3.04
C PHE A 3 2.32 2.61 -1.63
N PHE A 4 1.32 1.86 -1.17
CA PHE A 4 0.66 2.06 0.13
C PHE A 4 1.31 1.27 1.28
N TYR A 5 2.23 0.34 1.01
CA TYR A 5 2.82 -0.52 2.05
C TYR A 5 3.58 0.27 3.10
N LEU A 6 4.22 1.38 2.71
CA LEU A 6 4.96 2.24 3.65
C LEU A 6 4.06 2.91 4.68
N ALA A 7 2.76 3.06 4.38
CA ALA A 7 1.79 3.65 5.30
C ALA A 7 1.21 2.62 6.28
N LEU A 8 1.19 1.33 5.90
CA LEU A 8 0.94 0.24 6.83
C LEU A 8 2.14 0.08 7.76
N LYS A 9 1.89 -0.08 9.05
CA LYS A 9 2.92 -0.08 10.10
C LYS A 9 2.83 -1.37 10.91
N PRO A 10 3.96 -2.04 11.15
CA PRO A 10 3.99 -3.23 11.99
C PRO A 10 3.49 -2.90 13.40
N TRP A 11 2.77 -3.83 14.01
CA TRP A 11 2.11 -3.73 15.32
C TRP A 11 1.01 -2.67 15.47
N VAL A 12 0.93 -1.71 14.54
CA VAL A 12 -0.21 -0.78 14.45
C VAL A 12 -1.32 -1.40 13.62
N HIS A 13 -0.99 -1.87 12.41
CA HIS A 13 -1.95 -2.29 11.39
C HIS A 13 -1.90 -3.81 11.10
N TYR A 14 -0.79 -4.49 11.44
CA TYR A 14 -0.61 -5.93 11.24
C TYR A 14 0.46 -6.50 12.18
N ILE A 15 0.48 -7.82 12.36
CA ILE A 15 1.55 -8.53 13.09
C ILE A 15 2.67 -8.88 12.09
N PRO A 16 3.89 -8.34 12.22
CA PRO A 16 4.99 -8.68 11.32
C PRO A 16 5.49 -10.10 11.60
N VAL A 17 5.74 -10.86 10.52
CA VAL A 17 6.33 -12.20 10.58
C VAL A 17 7.67 -12.15 9.86
N ALA A 18 8.72 -12.70 10.49
CA ALA A 18 10.04 -12.81 9.88
C ALA A 18 10.01 -13.74 8.66
N GLN A 19 10.85 -13.48 7.66
CA GLN A 19 10.89 -14.28 6.43
C GLN A 19 11.30 -15.74 6.66
N ASP A 20 12.10 -16.00 7.70
CA ASP A 20 12.54 -17.35 8.06
C ASP A 20 11.52 -18.12 8.92
N LEU A 21 10.39 -17.48 9.26
CA LEU A 21 9.22 -18.03 9.95
C LEU A 21 9.47 -18.64 11.34
N LYS A 22 10.67 -18.52 11.91
CA LYS A 22 11.05 -19.21 13.15
C LYS A 22 10.13 -18.88 14.33
N GLU A 23 9.64 -17.65 14.38
CA GLU A 23 8.82 -17.13 15.49
C GLU A 23 7.31 -17.27 15.25
N THR A 24 6.88 -17.84 14.12
CA THR A 24 5.46 -17.86 13.73
C THR A 24 4.58 -18.54 14.78
N ARG A 25 5.05 -19.64 15.38
CA ARG A 25 4.31 -20.32 16.45
C ARG A 25 4.08 -19.40 17.65
N THR A 26 5.13 -18.71 18.09
CA THR A 26 5.08 -17.76 19.21
C THR A 26 4.14 -16.59 18.90
N LEU A 27 4.12 -16.09 17.66
CA LEU A 27 3.21 -15.03 17.24
C LEU A 27 1.73 -15.48 17.23
N ILE A 28 1.47 -16.74 16.82
CA ILE A 28 0.13 -17.32 16.90
C ILE A 28 -0.31 -17.49 18.35
N GLU A 29 0.55 -17.98 19.23
CA GLU A 29 0.28 -18.11 20.66
C GLU A 29 0.03 -16.74 21.30
N PHE A 30 0.84 -15.73 20.97
CA PHE A 30 0.61 -14.33 21.36
C PHE A 30 -0.79 -13.85 20.95
N ALA A 31 -1.18 -14.04 19.69
CA ALA A 31 -2.48 -13.56 19.20
C ALA A 31 -3.65 -14.27 19.88
N LYS A 32 -3.53 -15.57 20.17
CA LYS A 32 -4.53 -16.35 20.92
C LYS A 32 -4.64 -15.91 22.38
N SER A 33 -3.51 -15.69 23.05
CA SER A 33 -3.49 -15.29 24.46
C SER A 33 -3.84 -13.81 24.67
N ASN A 34 -3.75 -12.98 23.64
CA ASN A 34 -4.01 -11.54 23.68
C ASN A 34 -5.09 -11.15 22.64
N ASP A 35 -6.22 -11.85 22.65
CA ASP A 35 -7.29 -11.71 21.64
C ASP A 35 -7.76 -10.26 21.45
N GLN A 36 -7.93 -9.48 22.53
CA GLN A 36 -8.33 -8.09 22.42
C GLN A 36 -7.28 -7.23 21.70
N VAL A 37 -6.00 -7.41 22.01
CA VAL A 37 -4.90 -6.70 21.33
C VAL A 37 -4.86 -7.07 19.86
N ALA A 38 -5.02 -8.36 19.54
CA ALA A 38 -5.06 -8.84 18.16
C ALA A 38 -6.25 -8.25 17.38
N LYS A 39 -7.44 -8.20 18.00
CA LYS A 39 -8.63 -7.55 17.42
C LYS A 39 -8.41 -6.06 17.15
N ASP A 40 -7.77 -5.34 18.06
CA ASP A 40 -7.51 -3.92 17.89
C ASP A 40 -6.52 -3.65 16.74
N ILE A 41 -5.48 -4.48 16.59
CA ILE A 41 -4.56 -4.43 15.45
C ILE A 41 -5.32 -4.67 14.15
N ALA A 42 -6.12 -5.75 14.10
CA ALA A 42 -6.90 -6.11 12.91
C ALA A 42 -7.90 -5.00 12.53
N LYS A 43 -8.58 -4.41 13.53
CA LYS A 43 -9.51 -3.29 13.32
C LYS A 43 -8.79 -2.08 12.73
N ARG A 44 -7.65 -1.67 13.29
CA ARG A 44 -6.86 -0.55 12.76
C ARG A 44 -6.39 -0.81 11.33
N GLY A 45 -5.92 -2.02 11.03
CA GLY A 45 -5.54 -2.42 9.68
C GLY A 45 -6.68 -2.32 8.68
N ARG A 46 -7.86 -2.85 9.05
CA ARG A 46 -9.09 -2.75 8.23
C ARG A 46 -9.49 -1.29 8.01
N ASP A 47 -9.62 -0.52 9.08
CA ASP A 47 -10.08 0.86 9.00
C ASP A 47 -9.11 1.72 8.16
N PHE A 48 -7.80 1.48 8.26
CA PHE A 48 -6.80 2.18 7.45
C PHE A 48 -7.02 1.94 5.95
N ILE A 49 -7.17 0.67 5.53
CA ILE A 49 -7.42 0.34 4.12
C ILE A 49 -8.78 0.89 3.66
N TRP A 50 -9.81 0.75 4.48
CA TRP A 50 -11.16 1.22 4.16
C TRP A 50 -11.24 2.73 3.95
N ASN A 51 -10.46 3.51 4.69
CA ASN A 51 -10.51 4.97 4.69
C ASN A 51 -9.42 5.64 3.83
N HIS A 52 -8.35 4.94 3.46
CA HIS A 52 -7.18 5.54 2.80
C HIS A 52 -6.68 4.78 1.56
N LEU A 53 -7.42 3.78 1.10
CA LEU A 53 -7.11 3.06 -0.14
C LEU A 53 -8.38 2.82 -0.97
N GLN A 54 -9.19 3.87 -1.10
CA GLN A 54 -10.40 3.86 -1.93
C GLN A 54 -10.03 4.04 -3.41
N MET A 55 -10.99 3.80 -4.31
CA MET A 55 -10.75 3.94 -5.75
C MET A 55 -10.39 5.39 -6.14
N GLU A 56 -10.92 6.35 -5.40
CA GLU A 56 -10.61 7.77 -5.47
C GLU A 56 -9.17 8.05 -5.08
N ASP A 57 -8.66 7.39 -4.03
CA ASP A 57 -7.27 7.50 -3.58
C ASP A 57 -6.30 6.96 -4.63
N ILE A 58 -6.63 5.82 -5.26
CA ILE A 58 -5.83 5.22 -6.34
C ILE A 58 -5.76 6.17 -7.54
N SER A 59 -6.90 6.72 -7.94
CA SER A 59 -6.99 7.67 -9.06
C SER A 59 -6.23 8.96 -8.76
N CYS A 60 -6.34 9.47 -7.52
CA CYS A 60 -5.62 10.65 -7.05
C CYS A 60 -4.11 10.41 -7.04
N TYR A 61 -3.66 9.24 -6.55
CA TYR A 61 -2.26 8.86 -6.52
C TYR A 61 -1.64 8.88 -7.91
N TRP A 62 -2.26 8.19 -8.89
CA TRP A 62 -1.75 8.17 -10.27
C TRP A 62 -1.70 9.56 -10.89
N LYS A 63 -2.75 10.36 -10.71
CA LYS A 63 -2.80 11.75 -11.20
C LYS A 63 -1.67 12.59 -10.62
N LYS A 64 -1.42 12.50 -9.31
CA LYS A 64 -0.35 13.25 -8.64
C LYS A 64 1.02 12.76 -9.09
N LEU A 65 1.24 11.44 -9.12
CA LEU A 65 2.50 10.83 -9.56
C LEU A 65 2.89 11.28 -10.95
N LEU A 66 1.99 11.15 -11.93
CA LEU A 66 2.27 11.52 -13.32
C LEU A 66 2.52 13.03 -13.48
N LYS A 67 1.81 13.87 -12.71
CA LYS A 67 2.01 15.32 -12.69
C LYS A 67 3.35 15.75 -12.08
N GLU A 68 3.79 15.11 -11.01
CA GLU A 68 5.09 15.41 -10.40
C GLU A 68 6.23 14.88 -11.26
N TYR A 69 6.08 13.67 -11.80
CA TYR A 69 7.07 13.07 -12.69
C TYR A 69 7.28 13.90 -13.96
N SER A 70 6.22 14.46 -14.56
CA SER A 70 6.35 15.25 -15.78
C SER A 70 7.20 16.51 -15.62
N LYS A 71 7.29 17.07 -14.40
CA LYS A 71 8.17 18.22 -14.09
C LYS A 71 9.65 17.88 -14.18
N LEU A 72 10.01 16.59 -14.11
CA LEU A 72 11.40 16.12 -14.21
C LEU A 72 11.86 16.00 -15.67
N ILE A 73 10.96 16.05 -16.64
CA ILE A 73 11.28 15.91 -18.06
C ILE A 73 11.97 17.18 -18.56
N LYS A 74 13.24 17.04 -18.97
CA LYS A 74 14.09 18.16 -19.43
C LYS A 74 14.02 18.43 -20.94
N TYR A 75 13.15 17.73 -21.67
CA TYR A 75 13.01 17.83 -23.11
C TYR A 75 11.54 17.93 -23.52
N LYS A 76 11.30 18.41 -24.74
CA LYS A 76 9.94 18.47 -25.30
C LYS A 76 9.51 17.09 -25.80
N VAL A 77 8.44 16.55 -25.25
CA VAL A 77 7.87 15.26 -25.69
C VAL A 77 7.30 15.40 -27.10
N VAL A 78 7.66 14.45 -27.98
CA VAL A 78 7.15 14.34 -29.36
C VAL A 78 6.50 12.97 -29.53
N ARG A 79 5.31 12.94 -30.13
CA ARG A 79 4.57 11.69 -30.37
C ARG A 79 5.30 10.80 -31.37
N ASN A 80 5.52 9.53 -30.98
CA ASN A 80 5.92 8.48 -31.92
C ASN A 80 4.69 8.04 -32.74
N LYS A 81 4.79 8.08 -34.07
CA LYS A 81 3.71 7.74 -35.00
C LYS A 81 3.42 6.24 -35.09
N ASP A 82 4.39 5.41 -34.69
CA ASP A 82 4.25 3.94 -34.70
C ASP A 82 3.44 3.43 -33.50
N LEU A 83 3.18 4.29 -32.51
CA LEU A 83 2.40 3.94 -31.32
C LEU A 83 0.90 4.18 -31.55
N HIS A 84 0.11 3.16 -31.23
CA HIS A 84 -1.35 3.25 -31.20
C HIS A 84 -1.84 4.11 -30.04
N GLN A 85 -2.90 4.88 -30.29
CA GLN A 85 -3.56 5.68 -29.27
C GLN A 85 -4.46 4.79 -28.42
N VAL A 86 -4.29 4.86 -27.09
CA VAL A 86 -5.25 4.27 -26.15
C VAL A 86 -6.46 5.19 -26.06
N LEU A 87 -7.64 4.65 -26.36
CA LEU A 87 -8.91 5.37 -26.22
C LEU A 87 -9.42 5.28 -24.78
N PRO A 88 -10.17 6.27 -24.29
CA PRO A 88 -10.83 6.23 -22.98
C PRO A 88 -11.77 5.05 -22.81
#